data_AF-A0A1Z8ZRX2-F1
#
_entry.id   AF-A0A1Z8ZRX2-F1
#
_cell.length_a   1.000
_cell.length_b   1.000
_cell.length_c   1.000
_cell.angle_alpha   90.00
_cell.angle_beta   90.00
_cell.angle_gamma   90.00
#
_symmetry.space_group_name_H-M   'P 1'
#
loop_
_entity.id
_entity.type
_entity.pdbx_description
1 polymer ?
#
loop_
_entity_poly.entity_id
_entity_poly.type
_entity_poly.pdbx_seq_one_letter_code
_entity_poly.pdbx_strand_id
1 'polypeptide(L)'
;MMNMRLSLLILFLTNLLLSAQEFFHIYAPSRSAEVLRVLEAKVDGGALQLKSVVDYPLGFTATTITAHPEKNLLYVTTNGGPEGECPAATVVLDDKGLPQKHHSHLLKNGYAGLVVNAKAGWLAGASYRTGWLDLYQLDDRGRIGKSLVSRYEEKKNAHFVLISPDQKNLYVPYVKNFNALMQYGIDGKSLTPLEPLNAKPPEGTGPRHLANHPGGKFVYSSNEQRPGASVYQRLPNGQLRHRQVCDAFEKFPRDTGLSSSAIRCAPDGRFVFVGIRDREKEYNAIARYKVNEDRTLTFLGRTPADAVPWGMTFSPDGRYLLATGAIAGTLQVFSISKEGDLALAAKYEWGDKVTDLVTRKSKF
;
A
#
# COMPACT_ATOMS: atom_id res chain seq x y z
N MET A 1 -46.31 -65.93 17.77
CA MET A 1 -45.43 -65.43 16.68
C MET A 1 -45.66 -63.95 16.54
N MET A 2 -44.73 -63.14 17.03
CA MET A 2 -44.91 -61.71 17.29
C MET A 2 -44.15 -60.90 16.23
N ASN A 3 -44.86 -60.04 15.51
CA ASN A 3 -44.32 -59.12 14.51
C ASN A 3 -43.48 -58.03 15.18
N MET A 4 -42.20 -57.91 14.80
CA MET A 4 -41.34 -56.81 15.23
C MET A 4 -41.16 -55.81 14.08
N ARG A 5 -41.67 -54.59 14.28
CA ARG A 5 -41.48 -53.44 13.39
C ARG A 5 -40.02 -52.97 13.47
N LEU A 6 -39.38 -52.81 12.32
CA LEU A 6 -38.09 -52.14 12.18
C LEU A 6 -38.35 -50.63 12.02
N SER A 7 -38.01 -49.83 13.03
CA SER A 7 -38.04 -48.36 12.94
C SER A 7 -36.68 -47.86 12.48
N LEU A 8 -36.66 -47.18 11.32
CA LEU A 8 -35.50 -46.48 10.78
C LEU A 8 -35.25 -45.20 11.59
N LEU A 9 -34.12 -45.10 12.28
CA LEU A 9 -33.67 -43.86 12.91
C LEU A 9 -32.70 -43.15 11.94
N ILE A 10 -33.18 -42.09 11.26
CA ILE A 10 -32.35 -41.21 10.44
C ILE A 10 -31.68 -40.20 11.38
N LEU A 11 -30.37 -40.35 11.61
CA LEU A 11 -29.55 -39.34 12.28
C LEU A 11 -29.28 -38.18 11.30
N PHE A 12 -29.90 -37.03 11.55
CA PHE A 12 -29.51 -35.76 10.96
C PHE A 12 -28.18 -35.30 11.62
N LEU A 13 -27.05 -35.50 10.95
CA LEU A 13 -25.83 -34.74 11.25
C LEU A 13 -25.97 -33.36 10.61
N THR A 14 -26.34 -32.36 11.39
CA THR A 14 -26.14 -30.96 11.03
C THR A 14 -24.64 -30.66 11.10
N ASN A 15 -24.00 -30.54 9.94
CA ASN A 15 -22.68 -29.92 9.84
C ASN A 15 -22.80 -28.44 10.22
N LEU A 16 -22.63 -28.12 11.51
CA LEU A 16 -22.20 -26.78 11.91
C LEU A 16 -20.77 -26.61 11.39
N LEU A 17 -20.64 -26.07 10.18
CA LEU A 17 -19.43 -25.37 9.79
C LEU A 17 -19.30 -24.19 10.76
N LEU A 18 -18.54 -24.35 11.84
CA LEU A 18 -17.96 -23.21 12.54
C LEU A 18 -17.10 -22.50 11.49
N SER A 19 -17.63 -21.43 10.91
CA SER A 19 -16.82 -20.48 10.15
C SER A 19 -15.73 -20.01 11.12
N ALA A 20 -14.49 -20.44 10.90
CA ALA A 20 -13.37 -19.90 11.65
C ALA A 20 -13.45 -18.37 11.55
N GLN A 21 -13.45 -17.71 12.70
CA GLN A 21 -13.65 -16.28 12.77
C GLN A 21 -12.45 -15.59 12.13
N GLU A 22 -12.68 -14.93 10.99
CA GLU A 22 -11.59 -14.27 10.26
C GLU A 22 -11.32 -12.90 10.86
N PHE A 23 -10.10 -12.68 11.30
CA PHE A 23 -9.63 -11.34 11.62
C PHE A 23 -8.21 -11.09 11.15
N PHE A 24 -7.88 -9.82 11.07
CA PHE A 24 -6.58 -9.33 10.69
C PHE A 24 -6.27 -8.04 11.46
N HIS A 25 -4.99 -7.73 11.57
CA HIS A 25 -4.54 -6.49 12.18
C HIS A 25 -4.26 -5.43 11.12
N ILE A 26 -4.51 -4.18 11.49
CA ILE A 26 -4.21 -2.98 10.72
C ILE A 26 -3.20 -2.18 11.54
N TYR A 27 -2.05 -1.88 10.95
CA TYR A 27 -0.97 -1.13 11.59
C TYR A 27 -0.81 0.20 10.87
N ALA A 28 -0.86 1.29 11.63
CA ALA A 28 -0.79 2.62 11.07
C ALA A 28 0.03 3.56 11.97
N PRO A 29 1.18 4.09 11.49
CA PRO A 29 1.93 5.08 12.23
C PRO A 29 1.16 6.40 12.32
N SER A 30 1.20 7.00 13.50
CA SER A 30 0.65 8.32 13.75
C SER A 30 1.62 9.42 13.32
N ARG A 31 1.10 10.45 12.64
CA ARG A 31 1.92 11.61 12.22
C ARG A 31 2.03 12.69 13.29
N SER A 32 1.17 12.68 14.29
CA SER A 32 1.15 13.70 15.34
C SER A 32 1.45 13.14 16.72
N ALA A 33 1.15 11.86 16.96
CA ALA A 33 1.53 11.12 18.14
C ALA A 33 2.71 10.19 17.83
N GLU A 34 3.52 9.93 18.84
CA GLU A 34 4.71 9.08 18.72
C GLU A 34 4.37 7.59 18.85
N VAL A 35 3.32 7.15 18.16
CA VAL A 35 2.74 5.81 18.32
C VAL A 35 2.53 5.09 16.99
N LEU A 36 2.68 3.77 17.03
CA LEU A 36 2.14 2.85 16.04
C LEU A 36 0.77 2.38 16.53
N ARG A 37 -0.29 2.79 15.85
CA ARG A 37 -1.65 2.36 16.19
C ARG A 37 -1.93 0.99 15.58
N VAL A 38 -2.60 0.13 16.35
CA VAL A 38 -3.00 -1.22 15.94
C VAL A 38 -4.48 -1.39 16.16
N LEU A 39 -5.20 -1.66 15.07
CA LEU A 39 -6.59 -2.09 15.12
C LEU A 39 -6.69 -3.57 14.78
N GLU A 40 -7.67 -4.23 15.38
CA GLU A 40 -8.19 -5.51 14.94
C GLU A 40 -9.41 -5.27 14.05
N ALA A 41 -9.43 -5.91 12.89
CA ALA A 41 -10.59 -6.00 12.02
C ALA A 41 -11.14 -7.42 12.05
N LYS A 42 -12.36 -7.56 12.55
CA LYS A 42 -13.02 -8.85 12.77
C LYS A 42 -14.24 -8.96 11.85
N VAL A 43 -14.32 -10.04 11.10
CA VAL A 43 -15.48 -10.34 10.25
C VAL A 43 -16.33 -11.40 10.93
N ASP A 44 -17.57 -11.02 11.28
CA ASP A 44 -18.52 -11.90 11.96
C ASP A 44 -19.89 -11.83 11.28
N GLY A 45 -20.40 -12.98 10.80
CA GLY A 45 -21.68 -13.04 10.08
C GLY A 45 -21.77 -12.14 8.83
N GLY A 46 -20.63 -11.76 8.23
CA GLY A 46 -20.56 -10.83 7.11
C GLY A 46 -20.44 -9.34 7.49
N ALA A 47 -20.57 -8.99 8.77
CA ALA A 47 -20.32 -7.65 9.28
C ALA A 47 -18.85 -7.50 9.70
N LEU A 48 -18.22 -6.37 9.32
CA LEU A 48 -16.85 -6.05 9.72
C LEU A 48 -16.86 -5.09 10.90
N GLN A 49 -16.17 -5.45 11.97
CA GLN A 49 -16.00 -4.63 13.18
C GLN A 49 -14.54 -4.23 13.34
N LEU A 50 -14.31 -2.98 13.74
CA LEU A 50 -12.99 -2.44 14.02
C LEU A 50 -12.86 -2.16 15.51
N LYS A 51 -11.76 -2.62 16.11
CA LYS A 51 -11.47 -2.40 17.53
C LYS A 51 -10.03 -1.94 17.69
N SER A 52 -9.82 -0.87 18.44
CA SER A 52 -8.45 -0.50 18.86
C SER A 52 -7.91 -1.53 19.83
N VAL A 53 -6.67 -1.96 19.57
CA VAL A 53 -5.98 -2.96 20.40
C VAL A 53 -4.87 -2.30 21.19
N VAL A 54 -4.01 -1.53 20.53
CA VAL A 54 -2.87 -0.89 21.18
C VAL A 54 -2.38 0.34 20.41
N ASP A 55 -2.03 1.38 21.16
CA ASP A 55 -1.20 2.48 20.68
C ASP A 55 0.23 2.22 21.20
N TYR A 56 1.05 1.60 20.36
CA TYR A 56 2.38 1.16 20.73
C TYR A 56 3.38 2.34 20.67
N PRO A 57 4.10 2.68 21.75
CA PRO A 57 5.01 3.82 21.76
C PRO A 57 6.23 3.58 20.86
N LEU A 58 6.37 4.40 19.82
CA LEU A 58 7.53 4.44 18.93
C LEU A 58 8.62 5.39 19.44
N GLY A 59 8.26 6.43 20.18
CA GLY A 59 9.18 7.48 20.63
C GLY A 59 9.61 8.46 19.53
N PHE A 60 8.88 8.49 18.40
CA PHE A 60 8.97 9.51 17.36
C PHE A 60 7.68 9.48 16.51
N THR A 61 7.34 10.59 15.86
CA THR A 61 6.24 10.64 14.89
C THR A 61 6.65 9.97 13.58
N ALA A 62 5.74 9.21 12.99
CA ALA A 62 6.03 8.43 11.79
C ALA A 62 4.96 8.59 10.72
N THR A 63 5.31 8.32 9.47
CA THR A 63 4.43 8.60 8.34
C THR A 63 4.33 7.47 7.33
N THR A 64 5.31 6.56 7.35
CA THR A 64 5.52 5.55 6.32
C THR A 64 5.84 4.23 6.98
N ILE A 65 5.22 3.17 6.48
CA ILE A 65 5.32 1.83 7.05
C ILE A 65 5.38 0.79 5.93
N THR A 66 6.13 -0.28 6.15
CA THR A 66 6.05 -1.48 5.32
C THR A 66 6.22 -2.74 6.19
N ALA A 67 5.63 -3.85 5.78
CA ALA A 67 5.75 -5.11 6.48
C ALA A 67 6.85 -5.97 5.86
N HIS A 68 7.59 -6.71 6.68
CA HIS A 68 8.39 -7.81 6.15
C HIS A 68 7.43 -8.90 5.62
N PRO A 69 7.63 -9.42 4.38
CA PRO A 69 6.69 -10.37 3.77
C PRO A 69 6.60 -11.71 4.53
N GLU A 70 7.72 -12.19 5.06
CA GLU A 70 7.79 -13.50 5.74
C GLU A 70 7.85 -13.41 7.29
N LYS A 71 8.69 -12.51 7.82
CA LYS A 71 8.90 -12.34 9.27
C LYS A 71 7.81 -11.48 9.91
N ASN A 72 7.60 -11.65 11.21
CA ASN A 72 6.70 -10.84 12.04
C ASN A 72 7.34 -9.48 12.40
N LEU A 73 7.73 -8.72 11.36
CA LEU A 73 8.40 -7.42 11.49
C LEU A 73 7.67 -6.34 10.70
N LEU A 74 7.69 -5.13 11.22
CA LEU A 74 7.28 -3.90 10.54
C LEU A 74 8.45 -2.92 10.52
N TYR A 75 8.59 -2.18 9.44
CA TYR A 75 9.56 -1.09 9.31
C TYR A 75 8.81 0.22 9.23
N VAL A 76 9.14 1.15 10.12
CA VAL A 76 8.41 2.41 10.30
C VAL A 76 9.41 3.56 10.28
N THR A 77 9.09 4.65 9.59
CA THR A 77 9.95 5.84 9.51
C THR A 77 9.15 7.13 9.34
N THR A 78 9.79 8.25 9.62
CA THR A 78 9.34 9.59 9.20
C THR A 78 9.55 9.83 7.70
N ASN A 79 8.83 10.82 7.13
CA ASN A 79 9.04 11.32 5.76
C ASN A 79 9.94 12.57 5.67
N GLY A 80 10.65 12.91 6.75
CA GLY A 80 11.61 14.00 6.75
C GLY A 80 12.35 14.14 8.08
N GLY A 81 13.39 14.96 8.07
CA GLY A 81 14.28 15.19 9.18
C GLY A 81 15.64 15.66 8.63
N PRO A 82 16.58 16.02 9.51
CA PRO A 82 17.97 16.27 9.12
C PRO A 82 18.58 15.01 8.49
N GLU A 83 19.49 15.20 7.53
CA GLU A 83 20.19 14.09 6.90
C GLU A 83 21.03 13.33 7.94
N GLY A 84 20.92 12.01 7.97
CA GLY A 84 21.59 11.14 8.95
C GLY A 84 20.87 11.01 10.29
N GLU A 85 19.81 11.79 10.53
CA GLU A 85 19.11 11.86 11.82
C GLU A 85 17.62 11.50 11.71
N CYS A 86 17.20 10.86 10.61
CA CYS A 86 15.80 10.54 10.41
C CYS A 86 15.40 9.29 11.22
N PRO A 87 14.53 9.40 12.25
CA PRO A 87 14.19 8.27 13.10
C PRO A 87 13.39 7.19 12.34
N ALA A 88 13.74 5.95 12.61
CA ALA A 88 13.05 4.76 12.13
C ALA A 88 13.07 3.64 13.17
N ALA A 89 12.19 2.66 12.99
CA ALA A 89 12.10 1.50 13.86
C ALA A 89 11.89 0.21 13.07
N THR A 90 12.58 -0.86 13.48
CA THR A 90 12.18 -2.24 13.18
C THR A 90 11.33 -2.74 14.34
N VAL A 91 10.01 -2.77 14.18
CA VAL A 91 9.06 -3.24 15.19
C VAL A 91 8.88 -4.75 15.09
N VAL A 92 9.06 -5.45 16.21
CA VAL A 92 8.89 -6.90 16.33
C VAL A 92 7.48 -7.19 16.84
N LEU A 93 6.75 -8.01 16.10
CA LEU A 93 5.42 -8.49 16.48
C LEU A 93 5.54 -9.88 17.13
N ASP A 94 4.70 -10.13 18.12
CA ASP A 94 4.51 -11.47 18.69
C ASP A 94 3.73 -12.40 17.72
N ASP A 95 3.46 -13.62 18.15
CA ASP A 95 2.74 -14.61 17.32
C ASP A 95 1.28 -14.22 17.05
N LYS A 96 0.67 -13.43 17.96
CA LYS A 96 -0.68 -12.90 17.77
C LYS A 96 -0.69 -11.72 16.81
N GLY A 97 0.47 -11.14 16.51
CA GLY A 97 0.65 -9.98 15.64
C GLY A 97 0.68 -8.65 16.40
N LEU A 98 0.86 -8.65 17.72
CA LEU A 98 0.92 -7.41 18.51
C LEU A 98 2.37 -6.94 18.66
N PRO A 99 2.64 -5.62 18.58
CA PRO A 99 3.97 -5.07 18.84
C PRO A 99 4.48 -5.41 20.24
N GLN A 100 5.64 -6.05 20.33
CA GLN A 100 6.28 -6.41 21.62
C GLN A 100 7.43 -5.46 21.97
N LYS A 101 8.30 -5.19 21.00
CA LYS A 101 9.48 -4.33 21.13
C LYS A 101 9.87 -3.77 19.77
N HIS A 102 10.71 -2.75 19.75
CA HIS A 102 11.31 -2.26 18.51
C HIS A 102 12.80 -1.98 18.68
N HIS A 103 13.51 -1.99 17.55
CA HIS A 103 14.88 -1.53 17.44
C HIS A 103 14.88 -0.18 16.73
N SER A 104 15.41 0.86 17.38
CA SER A 104 15.49 2.21 16.83
C SER A 104 16.69 2.35 15.90
N HIS A 105 16.53 3.17 14.87
CA HIS A 105 17.53 3.46 13.86
C HIS A 105 17.51 4.94 13.51
N LEU A 106 18.64 5.47 13.06
CA LEU A 106 18.73 6.76 12.38
C LEU A 106 19.09 6.49 10.92
N LEU A 107 18.17 6.81 10.02
CA LEU A 107 18.36 6.66 8.58
C LEU A 107 18.91 7.95 7.99
N LYS A 108 19.59 7.81 6.85
CA LYS A 108 20.15 8.95 6.10
C LYS A 108 19.06 9.96 5.73
N ASN A 109 17.89 9.49 5.31
CA ASN A 109 16.77 10.34 4.91
C ASN A 109 15.46 9.86 5.53
N GLY A 110 14.47 10.75 5.59
CA GLY A 110 13.07 10.38 5.79
C GLY A 110 12.45 9.96 4.46
N TYR A 111 11.62 8.93 4.47
CA TYR A 111 11.12 8.28 3.25
C TYR A 111 9.62 8.45 3.08
N ALA A 112 9.19 8.69 1.85
CA ALA A 112 7.78 8.75 1.46
C ALA A 112 7.22 7.39 1.03
N GLY A 113 8.09 6.45 0.65
CA GLY A 113 7.74 5.06 0.39
C GLY A 113 8.88 4.13 0.82
N LEU A 114 8.52 2.96 1.33
CA LEU A 114 9.42 1.89 1.75
C LEU A 114 9.04 0.58 1.06
N VAL A 115 10.04 -0.25 0.75
CA VAL A 115 9.82 -1.60 0.24
C VAL A 115 10.91 -2.56 0.70
N VAL A 116 10.53 -3.80 1.03
CA VAL A 116 11.44 -4.85 1.48
C VAL A 116 11.69 -5.82 0.34
N ASN A 117 12.95 -6.09 0.06
CA ASN A 117 13.38 -7.25 -0.72
C ASN A 117 13.92 -8.32 0.23
N ALA A 118 13.04 -9.22 0.69
CA ALA A 118 13.43 -10.23 1.66
C ALA A 118 14.44 -11.22 1.10
N LYS A 119 14.31 -11.60 -0.19
CA LYS A 119 15.21 -12.56 -0.85
C LYS A 119 16.64 -12.03 -0.94
N ALA A 120 16.80 -10.75 -1.26
CA ALA A 120 18.10 -10.10 -1.33
C ALA A 120 18.57 -9.50 0.01
N GLY A 121 17.71 -9.50 1.02
CA GLY A 121 18.02 -9.05 2.38
C GLY A 121 18.29 -7.54 2.47
N TRP A 122 17.41 -6.72 1.91
CA TRP A 122 17.49 -5.26 2.04
C TRP A 122 16.12 -4.57 2.10
N LEU A 123 16.13 -3.36 2.66
CA LEU A 123 15.02 -2.40 2.68
C LEU A 123 15.42 -1.20 1.80
N ALA A 124 14.53 -0.73 0.93
CA ALA A 124 14.72 0.50 0.16
C ALA A 124 13.72 1.58 0.57
N GLY A 125 14.16 2.83 0.48
CA GLY A 125 13.33 4.02 0.70
C GLY A 125 13.57 5.11 -0.34
N ALA A 126 12.49 5.77 -0.76
CA ALA A 126 12.54 6.98 -1.60
C ALA A 126 12.17 8.21 -0.79
N SER A 127 13.03 9.23 -0.81
CA SER A 127 12.80 10.47 -0.08
C SER A 127 12.15 11.53 -0.96
N TYR A 128 10.94 11.95 -0.60
CA TYR A 128 10.25 13.02 -1.32
C TYR A 128 10.95 14.37 -1.17
N ARG A 129 11.50 14.66 0.01
CA ARG A 129 12.06 15.98 0.34
C ARG A 129 13.41 16.22 -0.33
N THR A 130 14.24 15.20 -0.35
CA THR A 130 15.63 15.30 -0.79
C THR A 130 15.87 14.59 -2.12
N GLY A 131 15.02 13.63 -2.51
CA GLY A 131 15.09 12.93 -3.79
C GLY A 131 15.97 11.68 -3.82
N TRP A 132 16.55 11.32 -2.67
CA TRP A 132 17.39 10.15 -2.51
C TRP A 132 16.61 8.83 -2.63
N LEU A 133 17.22 7.85 -3.27
CA LEU A 133 16.90 6.43 -3.18
C LEU A 133 18.00 5.75 -2.37
N ASP A 134 17.64 5.22 -1.20
CA ASP A 134 18.58 4.54 -0.31
C ASP A 134 18.19 3.08 -0.10
N LEU A 135 19.18 2.17 -0.11
CA LEU A 135 19.03 0.78 0.30
C LEU A 135 19.84 0.53 1.56
N TYR A 136 19.24 -0.18 2.51
CA TYR A 136 19.87 -0.64 3.74
C TYR A 136 19.86 -2.16 3.77
N GLN A 137 20.98 -2.75 4.17
CA GLN A 137 21.05 -4.17 4.43
C GLN A 137 20.10 -4.54 5.57
N LEU A 138 19.43 -5.67 5.45
CA LEU A 138 18.78 -6.33 6.57
C LEU A 138 19.75 -7.36 7.18
N ASP A 139 19.88 -7.36 8.51
CA ASP A 139 20.64 -8.40 9.21
C ASP A 139 19.90 -9.76 9.19
N ASP A 140 20.51 -10.79 9.78
CA ASP A 140 19.94 -12.13 9.93
C ASP A 140 18.59 -12.14 10.65
N ARG A 141 18.39 -11.19 11.57
CA ARG A 141 17.15 -10.96 12.32
C ARG A 141 16.16 -10.07 11.57
N GLY A 142 16.51 -9.54 10.41
CA GLY A 142 15.68 -8.64 9.62
C GLY A 142 15.64 -7.20 10.13
N ARG A 143 16.65 -6.76 10.88
CA ARG A 143 16.76 -5.36 11.34
C ARG A 143 17.50 -4.53 10.30
N ILE A 144 17.18 -3.24 10.26
CA ILE A 144 17.87 -2.29 9.38
C ILE A 144 19.33 -2.15 9.85
N GLY A 145 20.26 -2.52 8.98
CA GLY A 145 21.70 -2.42 9.18
C GLY A 145 22.32 -1.31 8.33
N LYS A 146 23.54 -1.55 7.84
CA LYS A 146 24.33 -0.57 7.09
C LYS A 146 23.69 -0.18 5.76
N SER A 147 23.97 1.04 5.31
CA SER A 147 23.65 1.51 3.95
C SER A 147 24.41 0.69 2.90
N LEU A 148 23.73 0.35 1.81
CA LEU A 148 24.26 -0.40 0.66
C LEU A 148 24.34 0.46 -0.60
N VAL A 149 23.27 1.21 -0.86
CA VAL A 149 23.14 2.09 -2.03
C VAL A 149 22.57 3.40 -1.55
N SER A 150 23.11 4.51 -2.05
CA SER A 150 22.54 5.84 -1.87
C SER A 150 22.66 6.57 -3.19
N ARG A 151 21.53 6.75 -3.88
CA ARG A 151 21.45 7.32 -5.23
C ARG A 151 20.69 8.62 -5.20
N TYR A 152 21.22 9.62 -5.89
CA TYR A 152 20.60 10.91 -6.05
C TYR A 152 20.69 11.34 -7.51
N GLU A 153 19.54 11.52 -8.14
CA GLU A 153 19.43 11.91 -9.55
C GLU A 153 19.40 13.43 -9.72
N GLU A 154 19.97 14.19 -8.79
CA GLU A 154 19.98 15.67 -8.76
C GLU A 154 18.58 16.32 -8.81
N LYS A 155 17.56 15.58 -8.37
CA LYS A 155 16.15 15.98 -8.41
C LYS A 155 15.47 15.59 -7.13
N LYS A 156 14.54 16.42 -6.67
CA LYS A 156 13.68 16.16 -5.50
C LYS A 156 12.40 15.42 -5.93
N ASN A 157 11.59 15.05 -4.94
CA ASN A 157 10.24 14.51 -5.12
C ASN A 157 10.14 13.06 -5.60
N ALA A 158 11.14 12.22 -5.30
CA ALA A 158 11.03 10.76 -5.33
C ALA A 158 9.95 10.31 -4.33
N HIS A 159 8.84 9.76 -4.80
CA HIS A 159 7.66 9.63 -3.94
C HIS A 159 7.39 8.20 -3.45
N PHE A 160 7.88 7.19 -4.16
CA PHE A 160 7.58 5.79 -3.84
C PHE A 160 8.71 4.87 -4.32
N VAL A 161 8.64 3.59 -3.95
CA VAL A 161 9.53 2.56 -4.50
C VAL A 161 8.69 1.32 -4.77
N LEU A 162 8.80 0.77 -5.98
CA LEU A 162 8.15 -0.49 -6.35
C LEU A 162 9.20 -1.49 -6.81
N ILE A 163 9.13 -2.71 -6.28
CA ILE A 163 9.90 -3.85 -6.77
C ILE A 163 9.00 -4.69 -7.68
N SER A 164 9.53 -5.20 -8.79
CA SER A 164 8.83 -6.17 -9.64
C SER A 164 8.58 -7.48 -8.88
N PRO A 165 7.51 -8.25 -9.17
CA PRO A 165 7.24 -9.49 -8.43
C PRO A 165 8.35 -10.54 -8.53
N ASP A 166 9.10 -10.55 -9.64
CA ASP A 166 10.29 -11.39 -9.82
C ASP A 166 11.55 -10.85 -9.12
N GLN A 167 11.44 -9.68 -8.49
CA GLN A 167 12.49 -9.00 -7.72
C GLN A 167 13.72 -8.61 -8.53
N LYS A 168 13.57 -8.50 -9.87
CA LYS A 168 14.66 -8.13 -10.79
C LYS A 168 14.72 -6.65 -11.13
N ASN A 169 13.65 -5.89 -10.88
CA ASN A 169 13.59 -4.46 -11.20
C ASN A 169 13.02 -3.64 -10.04
N LEU A 170 13.48 -2.40 -9.95
CA LEU A 170 13.03 -1.39 -9.01
C LEU A 170 12.63 -0.12 -9.78
N TYR A 171 11.51 0.47 -9.40
CA TYR A 171 10.97 1.69 -10.03
C TYR A 171 10.72 2.77 -9.00
N VAL A 172 11.16 4.00 -9.32
CA VAL A 172 11.02 5.18 -8.46
C VAL A 172 10.30 6.28 -9.23
N PRO A 173 9.03 6.57 -8.90
CA PRO A 173 8.31 7.69 -9.48
C PRO A 173 8.73 9.01 -8.82
N TYR A 174 8.89 10.03 -9.66
CA TYR A 174 9.12 11.41 -9.26
C TYR A 174 7.94 12.28 -9.72
N VAL A 175 7.28 12.91 -8.76
CA VAL A 175 6.14 13.82 -9.01
C VAL A 175 6.59 15.24 -9.37
N LYS A 176 5.63 16.15 -9.58
CA LYS A 176 5.83 17.58 -9.85
C LYS A 176 6.60 17.78 -11.16
N ASN A 177 7.36 18.88 -11.25
CA ASN A 177 7.98 19.34 -12.48
C ASN A 177 8.99 18.35 -13.07
N PHE A 178 9.56 17.44 -12.28
CA PHE A 178 10.50 16.46 -12.83
C PHE A 178 9.80 15.37 -13.65
N ASN A 179 8.56 15.01 -13.29
CA ASN A 179 7.69 14.08 -14.03
C ASN A 179 8.47 12.88 -14.61
N ALA A 180 9.00 12.03 -13.73
CA ALA A 180 9.89 10.94 -14.14
C ALA A 180 9.53 9.63 -13.48
N LEU A 181 9.89 8.53 -14.13
CA LEU A 181 9.76 7.19 -13.59
C LEU A 181 11.09 6.48 -13.80
N MET A 182 11.95 6.54 -12.78
CA MET A 182 13.30 5.99 -12.83
C MET A 182 13.27 4.48 -12.64
N GLN A 183 14.14 3.78 -13.35
CA GLN A 183 14.08 2.33 -13.48
C GLN A 183 15.47 1.72 -13.32
N TYR A 184 15.56 0.74 -12.44
CA TYR A 184 16.82 0.05 -12.13
C TYR A 184 16.63 -1.46 -12.23
N GLY A 185 17.65 -2.15 -12.73
CA GLY A 185 17.85 -3.56 -12.47
C GLY A 185 18.32 -3.78 -11.04
N ILE A 186 17.93 -4.92 -10.46
CA ILE A 186 18.37 -5.40 -9.14
C ILE A 186 19.33 -6.57 -9.39
N ASP A 187 20.54 -6.47 -8.85
CA ASP A 187 21.50 -7.56 -8.80
C ASP A 187 21.93 -7.79 -7.34
N GLY A 188 21.25 -8.73 -6.68
CA GLY A 188 21.41 -8.96 -5.25
C GLY A 188 21.17 -7.68 -4.43
N LYS A 189 22.26 -7.14 -3.88
CA LYS A 189 22.29 -5.94 -3.01
C LYS A 189 22.66 -4.65 -3.75
N SER A 190 22.78 -4.70 -5.07
CA SER A 190 23.15 -3.58 -5.94
C SER A 190 22.01 -3.20 -6.86
N LEU A 191 22.02 -1.95 -7.32
CA LEU A 191 21.11 -1.44 -8.35
C LEU A 191 21.90 -0.99 -9.56
N THR A 192 21.40 -1.27 -10.77
CA THR A 192 22.00 -0.80 -12.02
C THR A 192 20.96 -0.02 -12.81
N PRO A 193 21.23 1.23 -13.25
CA PRO A 193 20.33 1.96 -14.16
C PRO A 193 19.95 1.11 -15.38
N LEU A 194 18.66 1.10 -15.73
CA LEU A 194 18.25 0.61 -17.05
C LEU A 194 18.51 1.70 -18.10
N GLU A 195 18.56 1.34 -19.39
CA GLU A 195 18.81 2.31 -20.47
C GLU A 195 17.66 2.35 -21.49
N PRO A 196 16.86 3.44 -21.57
CA PRO A 196 16.96 4.65 -20.75
C PRO A 196 16.57 4.47 -19.27
N LEU A 197 17.21 5.27 -18.40
CA LEU A 197 16.94 5.31 -16.96
C LEU A 197 15.51 5.79 -16.66
N ASN A 198 15.06 6.84 -17.34
CA ASN A 198 13.71 7.37 -17.19
C ASN A 198 12.75 6.73 -18.20
N ALA A 199 11.64 6.17 -17.72
CA ALA A 199 10.56 5.62 -18.56
C ALA A 199 9.79 6.69 -19.36
N LYS A 200 10.08 7.98 -19.12
CA LYS A 200 9.42 9.14 -19.75
C LYS A 200 7.89 9.05 -19.63
N PRO A 201 7.35 9.11 -18.40
CA PRO A 201 5.91 9.11 -18.20
C PRO A 201 5.27 10.27 -18.97
N PRO A 202 4.00 10.16 -19.41
CA PRO A 202 3.34 11.23 -20.15
C PRO A 202 3.40 12.56 -19.40
N GLU A 203 3.55 13.65 -20.15
CA GLU A 203 3.73 14.99 -19.60
C GLU A 203 2.55 15.39 -18.68
N GLY A 204 2.87 16.06 -17.58
CA GLY A 204 1.87 16.57 -16.64
C GLY A 204 1.16 15.50 -15.79
N THR A 205 1.49 14.21 -15.94
CA THR A 205 0.86 13.16 -15.12
C THR A 205 1.36 13.16 -13.68
N GLY A 206 2.66 13.34 -13.51
CA GLY A 206 3.43 13.21 -12.28
C GLY A 206 3.15 11.90 -11.56
N PRO A 207 3.81 10.80 -11.98
CA PRO A 207 3.62 9.50 -11.37
C PRO A 207 3.96 9.58 -9.88
N ARG A 208 3.12 9.01 -9.02
CA ARG A 208 3.25 9.14 -7.55
C ARG A 208 3.46 7.84 -6.82
N HIS A 209 2.46 6.97 -6.79
CA HIS A 209 2.57 5.60 -6.26
C HIS A 209 2.44 4.62 -7.43
N LEU A 210 2.95 3.41 -7.25
CA LEU A 210 2.87 2.35 -8.26
C LEU A 210 2.25 1.07 -7.67
N ALA A 211 1.61 0.27 -8.51
CA ALA A 211 1.09 -1.05 -8.17
C ALA A 211 1.42 -2.05 -9.28
N ASN A 212 1.89 -3.24 -8.91
CA ASN A 212 2.03 -4.35 -9.86
C ASN A 212 0.66 -4.96 -10.15
N HIS A 213 0.40 -5.32 -11.41
CA HIS A 213 -0.59 -6.34 -11.72
C HIS A 213 -0.08 -7.70 -11.22
N PRO A 214 -0.91 -8.59 -10.64
CA PRO A 214 -0.47 -9.89 -10.11
C PRO A 214 0.19 -10.79 -11.17
N GLY A 215 -0.22 -10.67 -12.43
CA GLY A 215 0.45 -11.34 -13.57
C GLY A 215 1.87 -10.84 -13.91
N GLY A 216 2.41 -9.86 -13.18
CA GLY A 216 3.83 -9.47 -13.21
C GLY A 216 4.33 -8.68 -14.43
N LYS A 217 3.55 -8.61 -15.52
CA LYS A 217 3.95 -7.92 -16.76
C LYS A 217 3.46 -6.48 -16.88
N PHE A 218 2.69 -5.98 -15.92
CA PHE A 218 2.11 -4.63 -15.97
C PHE A 218 2.26 -3.91 -14.64
N VAL A 219 2.44 -2.59 -14.73
CA VAL A 219 2.54 -1.66 -13.61
C VAL A 219 1.54 -0.53 -13.83
N TYR A 220 0.82 -0.17 -12.79
CA TYR A 220 -0.09 0.96 -12.77
C TYR A 220 0.51 2.08 -11.91
N SER A 221 0.43 3.33 -12.37
CA SER A 221 0.82 4.50 -11.59
C SER A 221 -0.40 5.34 -11.24
N SER A 222 -0.48 5.86 -10.01
CA SER A 222 -1.32 7.03 -9.76
C SER A 222 -0.66 8.27 -10.36
N ASN A 223 -1.47 9.16 -10.92
CA ASN A 223 -1.03 10.40 -11.54
C ASN A 223 -1.41 11.58 -10.61
N GLU A 224 -0.45 12.15 -9.88
CA GLU A 224 -0.77 13.18 -8.88
C GLU A 224 -1.24 14.49 -9.51
N GLN A 225 -0.68 14.88 -10.66
CA GLN A 225 -0.92 16.18 -11.29
C GLN A 225 -2.06 16.11 -12.31
N ARG A 226 -2.32 14.93 -12.87
CA ARG A 226 -3.47 14.63 -13.74
C ARG A 226 -4.31 13.49 -13.12
N PRO A 227 -5.24 13.79 -12.20
CA PRO A 227 -5.91 12.79 -11.38
C PRO A 227 -6.46 11.59 -12.18
N GLY A 228 -5.92 10.41 -11.88
CA GLY A 228 -6.22 9.17 -12.58
C GLY A 228 -5.09 8.16 -12.49
N ALA A 229 -4.99 7.28 -13.48
CA ALA A 229 -3.97 6.25 -13.56
C ALA A 229 -3.25 6.23 -14.91
N SER A 230 -2.00 5.79 -14.90
CA SER A 230 -1.25 5.43 -16.11
C SER A 230 -0.90 3.95 -16.10
N VAL A 231 -0.92 3.32 -17.29
CA VAL A 231 -0.62 1.89 -17.49
C VAL A 231 0.72 1.75 -18.19
N TYR A 232 1.57 0.88 -17.65
CA TYR A 232 2.87 0.54 -18.22
C TYR A 232 2.99 -0.97 -18.38
N GLN A 233 3.48 -1.42 -19.54
CA GLN A 233 3.91 -2.79 -19.75
C GLN A 233 5.39 -2.92 -19.36
N ARG A 234 5.71 -3.91 -18.52
CA ARG A 234 7.09 -4.32 -18.25
C ARG A 234 7.58 -5.22 -19.38
N LEU A 235 8.60 -4.78 -20.08
CA LEU A 235 9.29 -5.53 -21.14
C LEU A 235 10.24 -6.59 -20.53
N PRO A 236 10.69 -7.59 -21.30
CA PRO A 236 11.59 -8.64 -20.80
C PRO A 236 12.91 -8.12 -20.19
N ASN A 237 13.39 -6.98 -20.64
CA ASN A 237 14.57 -6.30 -20.10
C ASN A 237 14.29 -5.46 -18.84
N GLY A 238 13.05 -5.50 -18.33
CA GLY A 238 12.62 -4.77 -17.15
C GLY A 238 12.12 -3.35 -17.40
N GLN A 239 12.24 -2.81 -18.61
CA GLN A 239 11.78 -1.46 -18.92
C GLN A 239 10.26 -1.35 -18.94
N LEU A 240 9.76 -0.21 -18.51
CA LEU A 240 8.36 0.17 -18.56
C LEU A 240 8.08 0.92 -19.86
N ARG A 241 7.18 0.37 -20.67
CA ARG A 241 6.61 1.03 -21.84
C ARG A 241 5.21 1.52 -21.52
N HIS A 242 5.00 2.83 -21.61
CA HIS A 242 3.68 3.43 -21.44
C HIS A 242 2.66 2.86 -22.44
N ARG A 243 1.43 2.62 -21.99
CA ARG A 243 0.33 2.06 -22.78
C ARG A 243 -0.92 2.93 -22.78
N GLN A 244 -1.24 3.60 -21.68
CA GLN A 244 -2.49 4.33 -21.52
C GLN A 244 -2.40 5.34 -20.37
N VAL A 245 -3.02 6.51 -20.55
CA VAL A 245 -3.48 7.38 -19.47
C VAL A 245 -4.99 7.22 -19.35
N CYS A 246 -5.50 6.95 -18.15
CA CYS A 246 -6.92 6.78 -17.85
C CYS A 246 -7.32 7.74 -16.72
N ASP A 247 -7.94 8.86 -17.10
CA ASP A 247 -8.31 9.92 -16.17
C ASP A 247 -9.44 9.48 -15.23
N ALA A 248 -9.50 10.06 -14.04
CA ALA A 248 -10.61 9.87 -13.08
C ALA A 248 -11.79 10.81 -13.35
N PHE A 249 -11.70 11.64 -14.38
CA PHE A 249 -12.68 12.66 -14.77
C PHE A 249 -12.76 12.70 -16.29
N GLU A 250 -13.97 12.64 -16.85
CA GLU A 250 -14.18 12.88 -18.29
C GLU A 250 -13.84 14.33 -18.66
N LYS A 251 -14.30 15.26 -17.81
CA LYS A 251 -13.92 16.66 -17.81
C LYS A 251 -13.48 17.05 -16.41
N PHE A 252 -12.27 17.58 -16.27
CA PHE A 252 -11.81 18.09 -14.99
C PHE A 252 -12.68 19.28 -14.57
N PRO A 253 -13.22 19.29 -13.34
CA PRO A 253 -14.10 20.35 -12.87
C PRO A 253 -13.33 21.66 -12.61
N ARG A 254 -11.99 21.60 -12.50
CA ARG A 254 -11.09 22.74 -12.32
C ARG A 254 -9.64 22.34 -12.62
N ASP A 255 -8.81 23.34 -12.87
CA ASP A 255 -7.41 23.14 -13.28
C ASP A 255 -6.47 22.77 -12.13
N THR A 256 -6.83 23.10 -10.88
CA THR A 256 -5.96 22.88 -9.72
C THR A 256 -6.73 22.35 -8.51
N GLY A 257 -5.99 21.88 -7.50
CA GLY A 257 -6.56 21.41 -6.22
C GLY A 257 -7.02 19.96 -6.22
N LEU A 258 -7.19 19.33 -7.38
CA LEU A 258 -7.36 17.89 -7.52
C LEU A 258 -6.01 17.18 -7.65
N SER A 259 -5.88 16.02 -7.02
CA SER A 259 -4.67 15.20 -7.15
C SER A 259 -4.91 13.74 -6.78
N SER A 260 -4.20 12.80 -7.42
CA SER A 260 -4.22 11.41 -6.96
C SER A 260 -3.28 11.16 -5.77
N SER A 261 -3.52 10.09 -5.02
CA SER A 261 -2.71 9.63 -3.89
C SER A 261 -2.20 8.20 -4.10
N ALA A 262 -2.62 7.24 -3.28
CA ALA A 262 -2.28 5.84 -3.43
C ALA A 262 -2.95 5.22 -4.65
N ILE A 263 -2.32 4.18 -5.18
CA ILE A 263 -2.88 3.25 -6.16
C ILE A 263 -2.68 1.83 -5.63
N ARG A 264 -3.68 0.98 -5.84
CA ARG A 264 -3.64 -0.45 -5.51
C ARG A 264 -4.31 -1.25 -6.61
N CYS A 265 -3.70 -2.36 -7.02
CA CYS A 265 -4.30 -3.35 -7.90
C CYS A 265 -4.80 -4.51 -7.02
N ALA A 266 -6.07 -4.91 -7.19
CA ALA A 266 -6.67 -5.99 -6.43
C ALA A 266 -5.86 -7.29 -6.58
N PRO A 267 -5.80 -8.15 -5.55
CA PRO A 267 -5.00 -9.38 -5.61
C PRO A 267 -5.39 -10.33 -6.75
N ASP A 268 -6.66 -10.31 -7.17
CA ASP A 268 -7.17 -11.07 -8.32
C ASP A 268 -6.85 -10.43 -9.68
N GLY A 269 -6.29 -9.21 -9.68
CA GLY A 269 -5.89 -8.46 -10.88
C GLY A 269 -7.05 -7.83 -11.65
N ARG A 270 -8.29 -7.92 -11.15
CA ARG A 270 -9.48 -7.49 -11.89
C ARG A 270 -9.75 -5.99 -11.80
N PHE A 271 -9.28 -5.36 -10.73
CA PHE A 271 -9.56 -3.96 -10.45
C PHE A 271 -8.32 -3.18 -10.01
N VAL A 272 -8.36 -1.88 -10.27
CA VAL A 272 -7.39 -0.90 -9.77
C VAL A 272 -8.16 0.22 -9.07
N PHE A 273 -7.66 0.64 -7.90
CA PHE A 273 -8.25 1.70 -7.09
C PHE A 273 -7.23 2.82 -6.89
N VAL A 274 -7.68 4.06 -7.06
CA VAL A 274 -6.86 5.27 -6.92
C VAL A 274 -7.54 6.25 -5.98
N GLY A 275 -6.85 6.72 -4.95
CA GLY A 275 -7.37 7.79 -4.10
C GLY A 275 -7.33 9.13 -4.83
N ILE A 276 -8.43 9.86 -4.81
CA ILE A 276 -8.59 11.21 -5.37
C ILE A 276 -8.75 12.16 -4.19
N ARG A 277 -7.81 13.10 -4.10
CA ARG A 277 -7.75 14.12 -3.07
C ARG A 277 -8.20 15.44 -3.63
N ASP A 278 -8.92 16.16 -2.79
CA ASP A 278 -9.43 17.47 -3.11
C ASP A 278 -9.20 18.48 -1.97
N ARG A 279 -8.61 19.63 -2.31
CA ARG A 279 -8.49 20.79 -1.41
C ARG A 279 -9.84 21.43 -1.05
N GLU A 280 -10.77 21.50 -2.00
CA GLU A 280 -12.15 22.02 -1.81
C GLU A 280 -13.10 20.95 -1.24
N LYS A 281 -12.57 19.74 -1.05
CA LYS A 281 -13.20 18.57 -0.44
C LYS A 281 -14.37 17.91 -1.16
N GLU A 282 -14.95 18.55 -2.18
CA GLU A 282 -16.10 18.07 -2.94
C GLU A 282 -15.87 16.74 -3.66
N TYR A 283 -14.66 16.52 -4.17
CA TYR A 283 -14.33 15.36 -5.01
C TYR A 283 -13.42 14.33 -4.33
N ASN A 284 -13.35 14.34 -3.00
CA ASN A 284 -12.64 13.29 -2.27
C ASN A 284 -13.31 11.95 -2.53
N ALA A 285 -12.57 11.02 -3.13
CA ALA A 285 -13.12 9.76 -3.59
C ALA A 285 -12.06 8.69 -3.79
N ILE A 286 -12.51 7.46 -3.95
CA ILE A 286 -11.73 6.37 -4.53
C ILE A 286 -12.23 6.19 -5.97
N ALA A 287 -11.38 6.50 -6.95
CA ALA A 287 -11.61 6.16 -8.35
C ALA A 287 -11.40 4.67 -8.57
N ARG A 288 -12.29 4.05 -9.34
CA ARG A 288 -12.34 2.60 -9.57
C ARG A 288 -12.14 2.32 -11.05
N TYR A 289 -11.33 1.33 -11.36
CA TYR A 289 -11.02 0.94 -12.73
C TYR A 289 -11.13 -0.56 -12.88
N LYS A 290 -11.79 -1.02 -13.95
CA LYS A 290 -11.71 -2.40 -14.42
C LYS A 290 -10.40 -2.60 -15.18
N VAL A 291 -9.72 -3.70 -14.90
CA VAL A 291 -8.58 -4.15 -15.69
C VAL A 291 -9.09 -4.99 -16.86
N ASN A 292 -8.78 -4.56 -18.08
CA ASN A 292 -9.15 -5.25 -19.31
C ASN A 292 -8.24 -6.45 -19.58
N GLU A 293 -8.59 -7.26 -20.58
CA GLU A 293 -7.80 -8.44 -20.97
C GLU A 293 -6.37 -8.07 -21.37
N ASP A 294 -6.20 -6.96 -22.09
CA ASP A 294 -4.91 -6.40 -22.48
C ASP A 294 -4.21 -5.59 -21.36
N ARG A 295 -4.82 -5.58 -20.16
CA ARG A 295 -4.38 -4.89 -18.94
C ARG A 295 -4.47 -3.37 -18.97
N THR A 296 -5.07 -2.79 -20.00
CA THR A 296 -5.55 -1.40 -19.95
C THR A 296 -6.66 -1.26 -18.90
N LEU A 297 -7.00 -0.01 -18.60
CA LEU A 297 -8.00 0.35 -17.61
C LEU A 297 -9.24 0.96 -18.27
N THR A 298 -10.41 0.56 -17.78
CA THR A 298 -11.68 1.22 -18.03
C THR A 298 -12.17 1.85 -16.73
N PHE A 299 -12.40 3.16 -16.74
CA PHE A 299 -12.92 3.88 -15.58
C PHE A 299 -14.37 3.48 -15.27
N LEU A 300 -14.64 3.13 -14.01
CA LEU A 300 -15.96 2.69 -13.52
C LEU A 300 -16.67 3.75 -12.67
N GLY A 301 -16.10 4.95 -12.55
CA GLY A 301 -16.59 5.98 -11.66
C GLY A 301 -15.84 6.05 -10.32
N ARG A 302 -16.40 6.87 -9.42
CA ARG A 302 -15.80 7.26 -8.14
C ARG A 302 -16.74 6.90 -7.01
N THR A 303 -16.21 6.31 -5.94
CA THR A 303 -16.93 6.16 -4.67
C THR A 303 -16.50 7.28 -3.73
N PRO A 304 -17.42 8.10 -3.18
CA PRO A 304 -17.07 9.13 -2.20
C PRO A 304 -16.27 8.59 -1.02
N ALA A 305 -15.29 9.36 -0.55
CA ALA A 305 -14.45 9.00 0.58
C ALA A 305 -14.24 10.21 1.50
N ASP A 306 -13.86 9.94 2.74
CA ASP A 306 -13.56 10.97 3.72
C ASP A 306 -12.39 11.86 3.27
N ALA A 307 -12.33 13.06 3.85
CA ALA A 307 -11.44 14.11 3.38
C ALA A 307 -9.97 13.67 3.29
N VAL A 308 -9.45 13.76 2.06
CA VAL A 308 -8.08 13.40 1.66
C VAL A 308 -7.80 11.90 1.83
N PRO A 309 -8.34 11.04 0.96
CA PRO A 309 -7.97 9.62 0.91
C PRO A 309 -6.50 9.51 0.52
N TRP A 310 -5.63 9.08 1.43
CA TRP A 310 -4.17 9.15 1.26
C TRP A 310 -3.51 7.78 1.13
N GLY A 311 -3.50 7.00 2.22
CA GLY A 311 -3.01 5.64 2.27
C GLY A 311 -4.12 4.66 1.89
N MET A 312 -3.77 3.58 1.20
CA MET A 312 -4.68 2.47 0.91
C MET A 312 -3.97 1.13 1.03
N THR A 313 -4.70 0.10 1.42
CA THR A 313 -4.25 -1.30 1.37
C THR A 313 -5.47 -2.23 1.27
N PHE A 314 -5.26 -3.51 1.01
CA PHE A 314 -6.33 -4.50 1.08
C PHE A 314 -6.31 -5.22 2.42
N SER A 315 -7.44 -5.81 2.80
CA SER A 315 -7.43 -6.91 3.76
C SER A 315 -6.56 -8.07 3.22
N PRO A 316 -6.01 -8.95 4.07
CA PRO A 316 -5.14 -10.05 3.63
C PRO A 316 -5.78 -11.02 2.63
N ASP A 317 -7.11 -11.14 2.66
CA ASP A 317 -7.90 -11.96 1.72
C ASP A 317 -8.32 -11.21 0.45
N GLY A 318 -8.02 -9.92 0.34
CA GLY A 318 -8.37 -9.08 -0.81
C GLY A 318 -9.84 -8.65 -0.91
N ARG A 319 -10.71 -9.04 0.03
CA ARG A 319 -12.16 -8.73 -0.03
C ARG A 319 -12.51 -7.30 0.34
N TYR A 320 -11.65 -6.63 1.10
CA TYR A 320 -11.86 -5.27 1.55
C TYR A 320 -10.74 -4.35 1.09
N LEU A 321 -11.11 -3.14 0.67
CA LEU A 321 -10.19 -2.02 0.46
C LEU A 321 -10.26 -1.10 1.68
N LEU A 322 -9.10 -0.81 2.26
CA LEU A 322 -8.95 0.10 3.38
C LEU A 322 -8.37 1.42 2.87
N ALA A 323 -8.93 2.55 3.29
CA ALA A 323 -8.47 3.88 2.91
C ALA A 323 -8.45 4.82 4.12
N THR A 324 -7.36 5.58 4.27
CA THR A 324 -7.23 6.58 5.33
C THR A 324 -7.80 7.92 4.84
N GLY A 325 -8.78 8.48 5.54
CA GLY A 325 -9.16 9.89 5.42
C GLY A 325 -8.18 10.74 6.19
N ALA A 326 -7.04 11.09 5.60
CA ALA A 326 -5.90 11.62 6.34
C ALA A 326 -6.20 12.95 7.04
N ILE A 327 -7.00 13.83 6.44
CA ILE A 327 -7.40 15.09 7.08
C ILE A 327 -8.65 14.91 7.95
N ALA A 328 -9.54 13.98 7.56
CA ALA A 328 -10.71 13.65 8.37
C ALA A 328 -10.33 12.93 9.68
N GLY A 329 -9.15 12.32 9.73
CA GLY A 329 -8.70 11.54 10.87
C GLY A 329 -9.35 10.16 10.97
N THR A 330 -9.65 9.53 9.82
CA THR A 330 -10.46 8.31 9.76
C THR A 330 -9.78 7.17 9.02
N LEU A 331 -10.22 5.95 9.31
CA LEU A 331 -10.06 4.77 8.46
C LEU A 331 -11.43 4.36 7.96
N GLN A 332 -11.57 4.22 6.64
CA GLN A 332 -12.74 3.65 6.00
C GLN A 332 -12.37 2.28 5.43
N VAL A 333 -13.26 1.30 5.61
CA VAL A 333 -13.13 -0.06 5.08
C VAL A 333 -14.30 -0.33 4.16
N PHE A 334 -14.00 -0.62 2.90
CA PHE A 334 -14.99 -0.86 1.86
C PHE A 334 -14.97 -2.33 1.46
N SER A 335 -16.14 -2.98 1.38
CA SER A 335 -16.26 -4.25 0.68
C SER A 335 -16.20 -4.03 -0.83
N ILE A 336 -15.62 -4.98 -1.55
CA ILE A 336 -15.47 -4.93 -3.01
C ILE A 336 -16.48 -5.88 -3.65
N SER A 337 -17.36 -5.37 -4.50
CA SER A 337 -18.31 -6.20 -5.26
C SER A 337 -17.60 -6.96 -6.39
N LYS A 338 -18.31 -7.92 -7.02
CA LYS A 338 -17.78 -8.64 -8.19
C LYS A 338 -17.58 -7.73 -9.39
N GLU A 339 -18.26 -6.59 -9.42
CA GLU A 339 -18.23 -5.58 -10.47
C GLU A 339 -17.20 -4.47 -10.16
N GLY A 340 -16.59 -4.51 -8.97
CA GLY A 340 -15.58 -3.54 -8.53
C GLY A 340 -16.16 -2.33 -7.82
N ASP A 341 -17.46 -2.37 -7.47
CA ASP A 341 -18.07 -1.35 -6.64
C ASP A 341 -17.59 -1.43 -5.20
N LEU A 342 -17.60 -0.29 -4.52
CA LEU A 342 -17.16 -0.17 -3.14
C LEU A 342 -18.36 0.23 -2.27
N ALA A 343 -18.65 -0.56 -1.24
CA ALA A 343 -19.65 -0.24 -0.23
C ALA A 343 -18.97 -0.10 1.13
N LEU A 344 -19.27 0.97 1.86
CA LEU A 344 -18.69 1.20 3.18
C LEU A 344 -19.14 0.09 4.14
N ALA A 345 -18.19 -0.72 4.61
CA ALA A 345 -18.43 -1.84 5.51
C ALA A 345 -18.15 -1.47 6.97
N ALA A 346 -17.14 -0.65 7.21
CA ALA A 346 -16.82 -0.14 8.54
C ALA A 346 -16.07 1.20 8.46
N LYS A 347 -16.07 1.92 9.58
CA LYS A 347 -15.32 3.15 9.75
C LYS A 347 -14.75 3.21 11.16
N TYR A 348 -13.55 3.75 11.30
CA TYR A 348 -12.90 4.02 12.58
C TYR A 348 -12.37 5.46 12.62
N GLU A 349 -12.59 6.13 13.74
CA GLU A 349 -12.13 7.51 13.98
C GLU A 349 -10.80 7.46 14.75
N TRP A 350 -9.69 7.78 14.07
CA TRP A 350 -8.39 7.88 14.73
C TRP A 350 -8.27 9.13 15.60
N GLY A 351 -8.94 10.22 15.19
CA GLY A 351 -8.71 11.56 15.73
C GLY A 351 -7.30 12.10 15.43
N ASP A 352 -6.65 11.59 14.39
CA ASP A 352 -5.26 11.90 14.02
C ASP A 352 -5.01 11.72 12.52
N LYS A 353 -4.01 12.43 12.00
CA LYS A 353 -3.59 12.37 10.61
C LYS A 353 -2.78 11.11 10.34
N VAL A 354 -3.44 10.06 9.85
CA VAL A 354 -2.80 8.83 9.37
C VAL A 354 -2.66 8.87 7.85
N THR A 355 -1.47 8.56 7.31
CA THR A 355 -1.22 8.60 5.84
C THR A 355 -0.70 7.31 5.22
N ASP A 356 -0.38 6.31 6.02
CA ASP A 356 0.08 5.02 5.53
C ASP A 356 -0.35 3.91 6.49
N LEU A 357 -0.51 2.71 5.96
CA LEU A 357 -1.00 1.57 6.70
C LEU A 357 -0.64 0.25 6.01
N VAL A 358 -0.48 -0.79 6.81
CA VAL A 358 -0.37 -2.18 6.33
C VAL A 358 -1.33 -3.07 7.09
N THR A 359 -1.72 -4.18 6.46
CA THR A 359 -2.57 -5.21 7.04
C THR A 359 -1.79 -6.52 7.16
N ARG A 360 -2.08 -7.32 8.18
CA ARG A 360 -1.55 -8.68 8.30
C ARG A 360 -2.60 -9.62 8.86
N LYS A 361 -2.68 -10.83 8.31
CA LYS A 361 -3.47 -11.91 8.91
C LYS A 361 -2.84 -12.28 10.26
N SER A 362 -3.67 -12.49 11.28
CA SER A 362 -3.18 -13.08 12.53
C SER A 362 -2.79 -14.54 12.28
N LYS A 363 -1.68 -14.98 12.87
CA LYS A 363 -1.28 -16.38 12.86
C LYS A 363 -1.83 -16.99 14.14
N PHE A 364 -2.68 -18.02 14.01
CA PHE A 364 -3.13 -18.84 15.12
C PHE A 364 -2.41 -20.17 15.12
#